data_AF-A0A4D4LD93-F1
#
_entry.id   AF-A0A4D4LD93-F1
#
_cell.length_a   1.000
_cell.length_b   1.000
_cell.length_c   1.000
_cell.angle_alpha   90.00
_cell.angle_beta   90.00
_cell.angle_gamma   90.00
#
_symmetry.space_group_name_H-M   'P 1'
#
loop_
_entity.id
_entity.type
_entity.pdbx_description
1 polymer ?
#
loop_
_entity_poly.entity_id
_entity_poly.type
_entity_poly.pdbx_seq_one_letter_code
_entity_poly.pdbx_strand_id
1 'polypeptide(L)' 'MSPLGEEADGQAVLTIDAEGRVYSLDHTGDWYLGPTLDAALSTLVTGALPARLTRA' A
#
# COMPACT_ATOMS: atom_id res chain seq x y z
N MET A 1 -2.80 6.71 -10.00
CA MET A 1 -2.35 5.49 -9.29
C MET A 1 -2.42 4.34 -10.27
N SER A 2 -1.35 3.55 -10.35
CA SER A 2 -1.26 2.38 -11.23
C SER A 2 -1.18 1.12 -10.37
N PRO A 3 -1.87 0.02 -10.75
CA PRO A 3 -1.81 -1.22 -10.00
C PRO A 3 -0.46 -1.91 -10.20
N LEU A 4 0.07 -2.49 -9.11
CA LEU A 4 1.28 -3.31 -9.11
C LEU A 4 0.95 -4.81 -8.97
N GLY A 5 -0.13 -5.14 -8.28
CA GLY A 5 -0.57 -6.51 -8.05
C GLY A 5 -1.65 -6.60 -6.98
N GLU A 6 -2.10 -7.82 -6.71
CA GLU A 6 -3.07 -8.14 -5.65
C GLU A 6 -2.35 -8.74 -4.44
N GLU A 7 -2.88 -8.50 -3.25
CA GLU A 7 -2.45 -9.14 -2.01
C GLU A 7 -3.63 -9.70 -1.21
N ALA A 8 -3.34 -10.35 -0.08
CA ALA A 8 -4.36 -10.90 0.84
C ALA A 8 -5.43 -11.73 0.11
N ASP A 9 -4.99 -12.64 -0.78
CA ASP A 9 -5.86 -13.48 -1.61
C ASP A 9 -6.90 -12.69 -2.43
N GLY A 10 -6.48 -11.54 -2.98
CA GLY A 10 -7.31 -10.68 -3.82
C GLY A 10 -8.22 -9.73 -3.06
N GLN A 11 -8.07 -9.63 -1.72
CA GLN A 11 -8.85 -8.71 -0.91
C GLN A 11 -8.30 -7.27 -0.90
N ALA A 12 -7.07 -7.08 -1.36
CA ALA A 12 -6.47 -5.77 -1.52
C ALA A 12 -5.62 -5.66 -2.79
N VAL A 13 -5.48 -4.44 -3.30
CA VAL A 13 -4.66 -4.12 -4.47
C VAL A 13 -3.51 -3.20 -4.05
N LEU A 14 -2.29 -3.59 -4.41
CA LEU A 14 -1.11 -2.75 -4.28
C LEU A 14 -1.07 -1.75 -5.42
N THR A 15 -0.91 -0.47 -5.09
CA THR A 15 -0.85 0.61 -6.09
C THR A 15 0.31 1.56 -5.82
N ILE A 16 0.78 2.22 -6.88
CA ILE A 16 1.81 3.24 -6.83
C ILE A 16 1.33 4.53 -7.51
N ASP A 17 1.73 5.68 -7.00
CA ASP A 17 1.48 6.97 -7.64
C ASP A 17 2.68 7.49 -8.44
N ALA A 18 2.52 8.68 -9.04
CA ALA A 18 3.54 9.28 -9.89
C ALA A 18 4.80 9.70 -9.12
N GLU A 19 4.69 9.87 -7.80
CA GLU A 19 5.81 10.21 -6.92
C GLU A 19 6.51 8.97 -6.36
N GLY A 20 6.04 7.76 -6.69
CA GLY A 20 6.62 6.50 -6.25
C GLY A 20 6.12 6.01 -4.89
N ARG A 21 5.14 6.69 -4.30
CA ARG A 21 4.52 6.29 -3.03
C ARG A 21 3.63 5.07 -3.25
N VAL A 22 3.67 4.13 -2.31
CA VAL A 22 3.00 2.84 -2.43
C VAL A 22 1.90 2.69 -1.39
N TYR A 23 0.79 2.11 -1.82
CA TYR A 23 -0.44 1.96 -1.03
C TYR A 23 -1.00 0.55 -1.17
N SER A 24 -1.67 0.06 -0.13
CA SER A 24 -2.60 -1.06 -0.21
C SER A 24 -4.03 -0.53 -0.09
N LEU A 25 -4.89 -0.93 -1.03
CA LEU A 25 -6.28 -0.49 -1.09
C LEU A 25 -7.17 -1.72 -0.89
N ASP A 26 -7.97 -1.71 0.18
CA ASP A 26 -8.94 -2.77 0.48
C ASP A 26 -10.35 -2.20 0.69
N HIS A 27 -11.32 -3.08 0.99
CA HIS A 27 -12.71 -2.66 1.22
C HIS A 27 -12.93 -1.82 2.50
N THR A 28 -11.91 -1.70 3.36
CA THR A 28 -11.93 -0.93 4.61
C THR A 28 -11.24 0.44 4.47
N GLY A 29 -10.39 0.62 3.46
CA GLY A 29 -9.82 1.91 3.06
C GLY A 29 -8.43 1.82 2.42
N ASP A 30 -7.74 2.96 2.47
CA ASP A 30 -6.43 3.13 1.86
C ASP A 30 -5.35 3.12 2.95
N TRP A 31 -4.29 2.35 2.74
CA TRP A 31 -3.19 2.16 3.68
C TRP A 31 -1.87 2.58 3.03
N TYR A 32 -1.11 3.44 3.69
CA TYR A 32 0.19 3.89 3.20
C TYR A 32 1.30 2.92 3.61
N LEU A 33 1.97 2.34 2.61
CA LEU A 33 3.03 1.36 2.82
C LEU A 33 4.42 1.99 2.87
N GLY A 34 4.64 3.06 2.10
CA GLY A 34 5.90 3.78 2.14
C GLY A 34 6.13 4.73 0.96
N PRO A 35 7.17 5.59 1.06
CA PRO A 35 7.48 6.59 0.05
C PRO A 35 8.14 6.01 -1.21
N THR A 36 8.61 4.77 -1.16
CA THR A 36 9.27 4.06 -2.27
C THR A 36 8.90 2.58 -2.24
N LEU A 37 9.20 1.86 -3.33
CA LEU A 37 9.01 0.41 -3.40
C LEU A 37 9.79 -0.32 -2.30
N ASP A 38 11.06 0.03 -2.07
CA ASP A 38 11.89 -0.61 -1.05
C ASP A 38 11.33 -0.39 0.36
N ALA A 39 10.82 0.81 0.66
CA ALA A 39 10.18 1.09 1.94
C ALA A 39 8.87 0.30 2.11
N ALA A 40 8.06 0.20 1.05
CA ALA A 40 6.84 -0.59 1.06
C ALA A 40 7.10 -2.09 1.26
N LEU A 41 8.11 -2.64 0.57
CA LEU A 41 8.55 -4.02 0.76
C LEU A 41 9.03 -4.22 2.19
N SER A 42 9.82 -3.31 2.75
CA SER A 42 10.24 -3.37 4.15
C SER A 42 9.04 -3.44 5.11
N THR A 43 8.01 -2.60 4.92
CA THR A 43 6.77 -2.63 5.71
C THR A 43 6.11 -4.00 5.65
N LEU A 44 5.92 -4.54 4.45
CA LEU A 44 5.25 -5.82 4.23
C LEU A 44 6.03 -7.01 4.78
N VAL A 45 7.32 -7.14 4.45
CA VAL A 45 8.13 -8.31 4.85
C VAL A 45 8.40 -8.36 6.35
N THR A 46 8.38 -7.22 7.03
CA THR A 46 8.53 -7.15 8.49
C THR A 46 7.19 -7.27 9.23
N GLY A 47 6.07 -7.22 8.53
CA GLY A 47 4.74 -7.19 9.13
C GLY A 47 4.46 -5.90 9.92
N ALA A 48 5.13 -4.80 9.58
CA ALA A 48 4.89 -3.51 10.22
C ALA A 48 3.48 -3.00 9.87
N LEU A 49 2.77 -2.43 10.86
CA LEU A 49 1.41 -1.94 10.67
C LEU A 49 1.41 -0.65 9.82
N PRO A 50 0.79 -0.64 8.63
CA PRO A 50 0.75 0.55 7.79
C PRO A 50 -0.22 1.60 8.33
N ALA A 51 0.03 2.86 7.99
CA ALA A 51 -0.83 3.97 8.39
C ALA A 51 -2.10 4.01 7.53
N ARG A 52 -3.28 3.97 8.16
CA ARG A 52 -4.55 4.22 7.46
C ARG A 52 -4.64 5.68 7.05
N LEU A 53 -4.96 5.93 5.79
CA LEU A 53 -5.19 7.27 5.29
C LEU A 53 -6.64 7.69 5.53
N THR A 54 -6.81 8.91 6.02
CA THR A 54 -8.11 9.54 6.17
C THR A 54 -8.17 10.78 5.28
N ARG A 55 -9.31 11.02 4.65
CA ARG A 55 -9.55 12.34 4.05
C ARG A 55 -9.76 13.37 5.16
N ALA A 56 -9.26 14.57 4.92
CA ALA A 56 -9.58 15.74 5.75
C ALA A 56 -11.05 16.16 5.56
#